data_AF-A0A834H2B8-F1
#
_entry.id   AF-A0A834H2B8-F1
#
_cell.length_a   1.000
_cell.length_b   1.000
_cell.length_c   1.000
_cell.angle_alpha   90.00
_cell.angle_beta   90.00
_cell.angle_gamma   90.00
#
_symmetry.space_group_name_H-M   'P 1'
#
loop_
_entity.id
_entity.type
_entity.pdbx_description
1 polymer ?
#
loop_
_entity_poly.entity_id
_entity_poly.type
_entity_poly.pdbx_seq_one_letter_code
_entity_poly.pdbx_strand_id
1 'polypeptide(L)'
;MASQLVTNLLLLLVISLATKNGTIPVVEGGATTWCVARSDTSELALQMGLDYACGSVADCDPIQPSGLCYLPNIVQSHTSYALNSYYQRKANAPGRCDFNGTATTTTTDPSLL
;
A
#
# COMPACT_ATOMS: atom_id res chain seq x y z
N MET A 1 -34.81 -46.30 16.87
CA MET A 1 -35.61 -45.31 16.11
C MET A 1 -35.51 -43.91 16.74
N ALA A 2 -35.84 -43.72 18.03
CA ALA A 2 -35.73 -42.41 18.71
C ALA A 2 -34.30 -41.82 18.75
N SER A 3 -33.26 -42.64 18.93
CA SER A 3 -31.86 -42.17 18.99
C SER A 3 -31.37 -41.50 17.70
N GLN A 4 -31.79 -42.00 16.53
CA GLN A 4 -31.43 -41.42 15.23
C GLN A 4 -32.10 -40.06 14.97
N LEU A 5 -33.30 -39.86 15.50
CA LEU A 5 -34.01 -38.57 15.45
C LEU A 5 -33.30 -37.52 16.30
N VAL A 6 -32.79 -37.91 17.48
CA VAL A 6 -32.02 -37.01 18.35
C VAL A 6 -30.67 -36.66 17.71
N THR A 7 -29.96 -37.62 17.12
CA THR A 7 -28.69 -37.34 16.41
C THR A 7 -28.90 -36.45 15.19
N ASN A 8 -29.97 -36.66 14.41
CA ASN A 8 -30.28 -35.80 13.26
C ASN A 8 -30.69 -34.39 13.71
N LEU A 9 -31.43 -34.26 14.81
CA LEU A 9 -31.80 -32.96 15.37
C LEU A 9 -30.57 -32.20 15.90
N LEU A 10 -29.65 -32.89 16.59
CA LEU A 10 -28.36 -32.32 17.00
C LEU A 10 -27.50 -31.91 15.80
N LEU A 11 -27.47 -32.73 14.75
CA LEU A 11 -26.70 -32.47 13.53
C LEU A 11 -27.22 -31.23 12.79
N LEU A 12 -28.53 -30.99 12.78
CA LEU A 12 -29.12 -29.80 12.17
C LEU A 12 -28.80 -28.53 12.97
N LEU A 13 -28.81 -28.60 14.31
CA LEU A 13 -28.47 -27.46 15.18
C LEU A 13 -27.01 -27.01 15.02
N VAL A 14 -26.06 -27.94 14.87
CA VAL A 14 -24.64 -27.58 14.66
C VAL A 14 -24.38 -26.95 13.29
N ILE A 15 -25.13 -27.32 12.25
CA ILE A 15 -24.98 -26.73 10.92
C ILE A 15 -25.45 -25.26 10.93
N SER A 16 -26.54 -24.93 11.63
CA SER A 16 -27.03 -23.55 11.74
C SER A 16 -26.08 -22.61 12.50
N LEU A 17 -25.26 -23.15 13.41
CA LEU A 17 -24.22 -22.39 14.13
C LEU A 17 -22.94 -22.18 13.29
N ALA A 18 -22.73 -23.01 12.27
CA ALA A 18 -21.52 -22.98 11.45
C ALA A 18 -21.60 -22.02 10.24
N THR A 19 -22.79 -21.58 9.82
CA THR A 19 -22.93 -20.59 8.74
C THR A 19 -22.70 -19.17 9.26
N LYS A 20 -21.46 -18.82 9.58
CA LYS A 20 -21.05 -17.43 9.47
C LYS A 20 -21.05 -17.11 7.98
N ASN A 21 -21.97 -16.29 7.51
CA ASN A 21 -21.89 -15.64 6.20
C ASN A 21 -20.66 -14.71 6.21
N GLY A 22 -19.47 -15.31 6.14
CA GLY A 22 -18.23 -14.60 5.96
C GLY A 22 -18.31 -13.89 4.62
N THR A 23 -18.45 -12.57 4.66
CA THR A 23 -18.14 -11.73 3.53
C THR A 23 -16.68 -12.00 3.22
N ILE A 24 -16.41 -12.75 2.15
CA ILE A 24 -15.05 -12.91 1.66
C ILE A 24 -14.65 -11.52 1.18
N PRO A 25 -13.61 -10.87 1.74
CA PRO A 25 -13.04 -9.72 1.08
C PRO A 25 -12.54 -10.25 -0.26
N VAL A 26 -13.25 -9.90 -1.33
CA VAL A 26 -12.72 -10.05 -2.68
C VAL A 26 -11.45 -9.21 -2.66
N VAL A 27 -10.30 -9.87 -2.61
CA VAL A 27 -9.04 -9.25 -3.02
C VAL A 27 -9.23 -9.09 -4.52
N GLU A 28 -9.90 -7.99 -4.89
CA GLU A 28 -9.80 -7.45 -6.23
C GLU A 28 -8.31 -7.35 -6.47
N GLY A 29 -7.80 -8.08 -7.46
CA GLY A 29 -6.40 -7.99 -7.87
C GLY A 29 -6.18 -6.58 -8.38
N GLY A 30 -6.00 -5.64 -7.44
CA GLY A 30 -5.93 -4.22 -7.71
C GLY A 30 -4.71 -4.00 -8.58
N ALA A 31 -4.90 -3.25 -9.66
CA ALA A 31 -3.80 -2.76 -10.47
C ALA A 31 -2.70 -2.23 -9.54
N THR A 32 -1.46 -2.68 -9.72
CA THR A 32 -0.34 -2.15 -8.94
C THR A 32 -0.28 -0.65 -9.16
N THR A 33 -0.40 0.11 -8.07
CA THR A 33 -0.26 1.56 -8.09
C THR A 33 1.04 1.94 -7.40
N TRP A 34 1.73 2.91 -7.97
CA TRP A 34 2.92 3.52 -7.40
C TRP A 34 2.63 4.97 -7.06
N CYS A 35 3.36 5.50 -6.09
CA CYS A 35 3.35 6.92 -5.78
C CYS A 35 4.63 7.57 -6.30
N VAL A 36 4.53 8.54 -7.21
CA VAL A 36 5.68 9.20 -7.82
C VAL A 36 5.67 10.70 -7.55
N ALA A 37 6.86 11.28 -7.37
CA ALA A 37 7.03 12.71 -7.22
C ALA A 37 6.80 13.41 -8.57
N ARG A 38 6.05 14.52 -8.56
CA ARG A 38 5.77 15.29 -9.77
C ARG A 38 6.98 16.14 -10.19
N SER A 39 7.22 16.22 -11.50
CA SER A 39 8.31 17.02 -12.08
C SER A 39 8.03 18.52 -12.14
N ASP A 40 6.77 18.93 -12.00
CA ASP A 40 6.35 20.34 -12.08
C ASP A 40 6.28 21.03 -10.70
N THR A 41 6.94 20.46 -9.69
CA THR A 41 6.95 20.96 -8.32
C THR A 41 8.33 21.49 -7.95
N SER A 42 8.39 22.42 -6.99
CA SER A 42 9.68 22.99 -6.57
C SER A 42 10.53 21.97 -5.82
N GLU A 43 11.85 22.06 -5.97
CA GLU A 43 12.80 21.19 -5.26
C GLU A 43 12.61 21.25 -3.73
N LEU A 44 12.29 22.44 -3.19
CA LEU A 44 11.97 22.60 -1.77
C LEU A 44 10.73 21.78 -1.35
N ALA A 45 9.68 21.76 -2.18
CA ALA A 45 8.49 20.97 -1.91
C ALA A 45 8.80 19.46 -1.98
N LEU A 46 9.63 19.05 -2.94
CA LEU A 46 10.12 17.68 -3.05
C LEU A 46 10.94 17.24 -1.83
N GLN A 47 11.83 18.11 -1.34
CA GLN A 47 12.63 17.84 -0.15
C GLN A 47 11.76 17.72 1.10
N MET A 48 10.77 18.60 1.29
CA MET A 48 9.82 18.48 2.41
C MET A 48 9.03 17.16 2.36
N GLY A 49 8.62 16.72 1.17
CA GLY A 49 7.97 15.43 0.97
C GLY A 49 8.88 14.25 1.32
N LEU A 50 10.14 14.32 0.88
CA LEU A 50 11.18 13.34 1.19
C LEU A 50 11.42 13.22 2.70
N ASP A 51 11.66 14.35 3.37
CA ASP A 51 11.91 14.42 4.81
C ASP A 51 10.73 13.86 5.61
N TYR A 52 9.51 14.22 5.23
CA TYR A 52 8.30 13.70 5.87
C TYR A 52 8.15 12.18 5.71
N ALA A 53 8.36 11.66 4.50
CA ALA A 53 8.23 10.23 4.24
C ALA A 53 9.26 9.43 5.04
N CYS A 54 10.54 9.82 4.98
CA CYS A 54 11.64 9.16 5.69
C CYS A 54 11.56 9.31 7.21
N GLY A 55 11.06 10.44 7.73
CA GLY A 55 10.79 10.61 9.16
C GLY A 55 9.56 9.86 9.66
N SER A 56 8.80 9.21 8.77
CA SER A 56 7.57 8.49 9.09
C SER A 56 7.77 6.99 8.93
N VAL A 57 7.00 6.35 8.04
CA VAL A 57 7.04 4.90 7.83
C VAL A 57 7.83 4.48 6.60
N ALA A 58 8.30 5.41 5.77
CA ALA A 58 9.07 5.03 4.58
C ALA A 58 10.38 4.35 4.99
N ASP A 59 10.77 3.36 4.20
CA ASP A 59 12.14 2.87 4.18
C ASP A 59 12.95 3.73 3.21
N CYS A 60 13.97 4.39 3.74
CA CYS A 60 14.84 5.30 3.01
C CYS A 60 16.31 4.85 3.01
N ASP A 61 16.63 3.66 3.53
CA ASP A 61 17.98 3.12 3.49
C ASP A 61 18.48 2.96 2.03
N PRO A 62 17.65 2.52 1.06
CA PRO A 62 18.11 2.33 -0.31
C PRO A 62 18.49 3.62 -1.04
N ILE A 63 18.02 4.79 -0.59
CA ILE A 63 18.35 6.09 -1.19
C ILE A 63 19.45 6.84 -0.43
N GLN A 64 20.00 6.27 0.65
CA GLN A 64 21.17 6.84 1.32
C GLN A 64 22.44 6.64 0.49
N PRO A 65 23.53 7.39 0.77
CA PRO A 65 24.83 7.11 0.17
C PRO A 65 25.22 5.63 0.34
N SER A 66 25.66 4.98 -0.74
CA SER A 66 25.91 3.52 -0.85
C SER A 66 24.66 2.62 -0.95
N GLY A 67 23.46 3.19 -0.92
CA GLY A 67 22.20 2.47 -1.12
C GLY A 67 21.98 2.07 -2.59
N LEU A 68 21.22 0.99 -2.79
CA LEU A 68 20.95 0.42 -4.12
C LEU A 68 20.16 1.36 -5.05
N CYS A 69 19.42 2.31 -4.48
CA CYS A 69 18.61 3.30 -5.19
C CYS A 69 19.16 4.73 -5.02
N TYR A 70 20.44 4.88 -4.66
CA TYR A 70 21.07 6.19 -4.53
C TYR A 70 21.17 6.93 -5.87
N LEU A 71 21.34 6.20 -6.97
CA LEU A 71 21.43 6.80 -8.31
C LEU A 71 20.10 6.69 -9.07
N PRO A 72 19.69 7.74 -9.81
CA PRO A 72 20.37 9.04 -9.92
C PRO A 72 20.26 9.87 -8.63
N ASN A 73 21.35 10.54 -8.25
CA ASN A 73 21.42 11.38 -7.05
C ASN A 73 20.81 12.76 -7.32
N ILE A 74 19.49 12.78 -7.51
CA ILE A 74 18.69 13.99 -7.65
C ILE A 74 17.50 13.92 -6.69
N VAL A 75 17.10 15.07 -6.15
CA VAL A 75 16.04 15.17 -5.13
C VAL A 75 14.76 14.49 -5.62
N GLN A 76 14.34 14.73 -6.85
CA GLN A 76 13.11 14.14 -7.40
C GLN A 76 13.10 12.60 -7.36
N SER A 77 14.22 11.94 -7.69
CA SER A 77 14.30 10.48 -7.72
C SER A 77 14.27 9.89 -6.32
N HIS A 78 14.99 10.51 -5.37
CA HIS A 78 14.94 10.12 -3.96
C HIS A 78 13.56 10.35 -3.35
N THR A 79 12.93 11.49 -3.64
CA THR A 79 11.55 11.78 -3.22
C THR A 79 10.61 10.70 -3.78
N SER A 80 10.59 10.44 -5.09
CA SER A 80 9.74 9.38 -5.68
C SER A 80 9.87 8.04 -4.97
N TYR A 81 11.09 7.61 -4.66
CA TYR A 81 11.33 6.38 -3.93
C TYR A 81 10.70 6.40 -2.52
N ALA A 82 10.99 7.46 -1.74
CA ALA A 82 10.51 7.58 -0.37
C ALA A 82 8.97 7.67 -0.31
N LEU A 83 8.36 8.44 -1.22
CA LEU A 83 6.89 8.57 -1.29
C LEU A 83 6.23 7.25 -1.67
N ASN A 84 6.81 6.50 -2.60
CA ASN A 84 6.34 5.16 -2.95
C ASN A 84 6.45 4.18 -1.77
N SER A 85 7.59 4.17 -1.09
CA SER A 85 7.81 3.35 0.12
C SER A 85 6.79 3.67 1.21
N TYR A 86 6.53 4.96 1.48
CA TYR A 86 5.47 5.40 2.38
C TYR A 86 4.08 4.91 1.94
N TYR A 87 3.72 5.11 0.67
CA TYR A 87 2.41 4.77 0.12
C TYR A 87 2.10 3.28 0.25
N GLN A 88 3.06 2.42 -0.12
CA GLN A 88 2.93 0.97 0.01
C GLN A 88 2.79 0.54 1.47
N ARG A 89 3.57 1.14 2.38
CA ARG A 89 3.48 0.86 3.83
C ARG A 89 2.21 1.40 4.48
N LYS A 90 1.49 2.31 3.82
CA LYS A 90 0.12 2.73 4.17
C LYS A 90 -0.96 1.95 3.39
N ALA A 91 -0.63 0.74 2.94
CA ALA A 91 -1.53 -0.18 2.24
C ALA A 91 -2.14 0.40 0.96
N ASN A 92 -1.40 1.28 0.25
CA ASN A 92 -1.85 1.93 -0.97
C ASN A 92 -3.19 2.68 -0.77
N ALA A 93 -3.46 3.16 0.45
CA ALA A 93 -4.77 3.74 0.76
C ALA A 93 -5.02 5.03 -0.04
N PRO A 94 -6.26 5.28 -0.51
CA PRO A 94 -6.60 6.51 -1.22
C PRO A 94 -6.18 7.76 -0.46
N GLY A 95 -5.64 8.75 -1.17
CA GLY A 95 -5.17 10.02 -0.60
C GLY A 95 -3.81 9.94 0.13
N ARG A 96 -3.17 8.76 0.23
CA ARG A 96 -1.83 8.64 0.83
C ARG A 96 -0.68 9.08 -0.08
N CYS A 97 -0.97 9.32 -1.36
CA CYS A 97 -0.02 9.80 -2.37
C CYS A 97 -0.33 11.24 -2.81
N ASP A 98 -0.73 12.10 -1.87
CA ASP A 98 -0.95 13.52 -2.18
C ASP A 98 0.30 14.36 -1.86
N PHE A 99 0.84 14.20 -0.64
CA PHE A 99 2.00 14.95 -0.14
C PHE A 99 1.91 16.46 -0.41
N ASN A 100 0.74 17.06 -0.15
CA ASN A 100 0.47 18.47 -0.41
C ASN A 100 0.61 18.83 -1.90
N GLY A 101 0.11 17.94 -2.77
CA GLY A 101 0.16 18.06 -4.21
C GLY A 101 1.54 17.82 -4.84
N THR A 102 2.55 17.35 -4.10
CA THR A 102 3.88 17.08 -4.67
C THR A 102 4.02 15.70 -5.32
N ALA A 103 3.01 14.85 -5.17
CA ALA A 103 3.02 13.48 -5.65
C ALA A 103 1.74 13.13 -6.41
N THR A 104 1.80 12.06 -7.18
CA THR A 104 0.63 11.49 -7.86
C THR A 104 0.74 9.98 -7.93
N THR A 105 -0.40 9.31 -7.95
CA THR A 105 -0.43 7.87 -8.25
C THR A 105 -0.25 7.62 -9.74
N THR A 106 0.35 6.49 -10.07
CA THR A 106 0.46 5.96 -11.43
C THR A 106 0.24 4.46 -11.43
N THR A 107 -0.30 3.92 -12.51
CA THR A 107 -0.39 2.47 -12.78
C THR A 107 0.68 1.99 -13.76
N THR A 108 1.58 2.89 -14.18
CA THR A 108 2.76 2.57 -14.97
C THR A 108 3.94 2.40 -14.03
N ASP A 109 4.69 1.31 -14.20
CA ASP A 109 5.90 1.06 -13.43
C ASP A 109 6.88 2.25 -13.60
N PRO A 110 7.26 2.96 -12.52
CA PRO A 110 8.15 4.11 -12.60
C PRO A 110 9.54 3.79 -13.12
N SER A 111 9.98 2.52 -13.11
CA SER A 111 11.24 2.12 -13.72
C SER A 111 11.22 2.19 -15.26
N LEU A 112 10.04 2.36 -15.85
CA LEU A 112 9.84 2.53 -17.29
C LEU A 112 9.64 4.01 -17.71
N LEU A 113 9.63 4.94 -16.74
CA LEU A 113 9.47 6.39 -16.95
C LEU A 113 10.84 7.08 -16.96
#